data_AF-A0A0F9H1L7-F1
#
_entry.id   AF-A0A0F9H1L7-F1
#
_cell.length_a   1.000
_cell.length_b   1.000
_cell.length_c   1.000
_cell.angle_alpha   90.00
_cell.angle_beta   90.00
_cell.angle_gamma   90.00
#
_symmetry.space_group_name_H-M   'P 1'
#
loop_
_entity.id
_entity.type
_entity.pdbx_description
1 polymer ?
#
loop_
_entity_poly.entity_id
_entity_poly.type
_entity_poly.pdbx_seq_one_letter_code
_entity_poly.pdbx_strand_id
1 'polypeptide(L)'
;MVEPPRERVAETRNGVTQTIRDACGFKLFINVNFYPDGGPSEIFLTIAKKGSIVSGYTRAFAVLISLMLQYGIPWSVIYEKLSKMKFDPMDDKYTSLVDAIAQNVNEIVTSV
;
A
#
# COMPACT_ATOMS: atom_id res chain seq x y z
N MET A 1 23.08 -5.36 19.81
CA MET A 1 22.63 -5.39 18.40
C MET A 1 22.53 -3.96 17.92
N VAL A 2 23.12 -3.64 16.78
CA VAL A 2 22.95 -2.31 16.15
C VAL A 2 21.57 -2.32 15.50
N GLU A 3 20.75 -1.31 15.76
CA GLU A 3 19.45 -1.19 15.09
C GLU A 3 19.65 -0.96 13.59
N PRO A 4 18.87 -1.63 12.72
CA PRO A 4 18.96 -1.39 11.29
C PRO A 4 18.63 0.07 10.97
N PRO A 5 19.33 0.69 10.00
CA PRO A 5 19.07 2.07 9.63
C PRO A 5 17.64 2.22 9.11
N ARG A 6 16.87 3.10 9.75
CA ARG A 6 15.49 3.43 9.37
C ARG A 6 15.41 4.91 9.04
N GLU A 7 14.93 5.22 7.85
CA GLU A 7 14.61 6.58 7.46
C GLU A 7 13.33 7.02 8.18
N ARG A 8 13.45 8.10 8.95
CA ARG A 8 12.28 8.69 9.63
C ARG A 8 11.54 9.58 8.66
N VAL A 9 10.24 9.35 8.58
CA VAL A 9 9.36 10.19 7.78
C VAL A 9 9.13 11.52 8.50
N ALA A 10 9.19 12.62 7.76
CA ALA A 10 8.97 13.97 8.29
C ALA A 10 7.56 14.11 8.87
N GLU A 11 7.38 14.96 9.89
CA GLU A 11 6.08 15.12 10.55
C GLU A 11 4.99 15.54 9.55
N THR A 12 5.26 16.57 8.75
CA THR A 12 4.44 17.00 7.62
C THR A 12 5.03 16.49 6.31
N ARG A 13 4.18 15.95 5.44
CA ARG A 13 4.59 15.28 4.20
C ARG A 13 3.49 15.41 3.14
N ASN A 14 3.91 15.38 1.87
CA ASN A 14 2.96 15.33 0.75
C ASN A 14 2.40 13.92 0.62
N GLY A 15 1.12 13.83 0.29
CA GLY A 15 0.46 12.54 0.09
C GLY A 15 -0.72 12.62 -0.87
N VAL A 16 -0.96 11.52 -1.57
CA VAL A 16 -2.07 11.34 -2.49
C VAL A 16 -3.03 10.34 -1.89
N THR A 17 -4.32 10.67 -1.90
CA THR A 17 -5.39 9.76 -1.45
C THR A 17 -6.28 9.40 -2.62
N GLN A 18 -6.48 8.10 -2.83
CA GLN A 18 -7.36 7.56 -3.84
C GLN A 18 -8.41 6.65 -3.20
N THR A 19 -9.66 6.80 -3.63
CA THR A 19 -10.74 5.90 -3.23
C THR A 19 -11.05 4.95 -4.36
N ILE A 20 -10.94 3.65 -4.10
CA ILE A 20 -11.31 2.59 -5.04
C ILE A 20 -12.69 2.10 -4.66
N ARG A 21 -13.65 2.29 -5.56
CA ARG A 21 -15.06 1.96 -5.30
C ARG A 21 -15.28 0.45 -5.20
N ASP A 22 -14.58 -0.30 -6.04
CA ASP A 22 -14.64 -1.76 -6.09
C ASP A 22 -13.26 -2.35 -6.37
N ALA A 23 -12.82 -3.20 -5.45
CA ALA A 23 -11.62 -4.01 -5.51
C ALA A 23 -11.93 -5.34 -4.83
N CYS A 24 -12.21 -6.35 -5.65
CA CYS A 24 -12.60 -7.69 -5.22
C CYS A 24 -13.81 -7.68 -4.27
N GLY A 25 -14.81 -6.83 -4.54
CA GLY A 25 -16.00 -6.66 -3.70
C GLY A 25 -15.79 -5.78 -2.47
N PHE A 26 -14.64 -5.10 -2.35
CA PHE A 26 -14.36 -4.16 -1.26
C PHE A 26 -14.17 -2.73 -1.77
N LYS A 27 -14.72 -1.77 -1.03
CA LYS A 27 -14.38 -0.36 -1.17
C LYS A 27 -13.10 -0.07 -0.36
N LEU A 28 -12.06 0.39 -1.04
CA LEU A 28 -10.75 0.72 -0.48
C LEU A 28 -10.49 2.23 -0.47
N PHE A 29 -9.77 2.67 0.55
CA PHE A 29 -9.16 3.99 0.62
C PHE A 29 -7.66 3.78 0.77
N ILE A 30 -6.91 4.30 -0.19
CA ILE A 30 -5.46 4.21 -0.25
C ILE A 30 -4.91 5.62 -0.10
N ASN A 31 -3.99 5.80 0.84
CA ASN A 31 -3.20 7.02 0.96
C ASN A 31 -1.73 6.66 0.86
N VAL A 32 -1.00 7.35 -0.01
CA VAL A 32 0.45 7.19 -0.20
C VAL A 32 1.10 8.52 0.14
N ASN A 33 2.00 8.50 1.11
CA ASN A 33 2.84 9.64 1.42
C ASN A 33 4.18 9.49 0.73
N PHE A 34 4.84 10.62 0.46
CA PHE A 34 6.08 10.68 -0.30
C PHE A 34 7.20 11.33 0.51
N TYR A 35 8.43 10.92 0.21
CA TYR A 35 9.65 11.61 0.56
C TYR A 35 9.84 12.85 -0.34
N PRO A 36 10.71 13.81 0.06
CA PRO A 36 10.98 15.00 -0.75
C PRO A 36 11.53 14.72 -2.15
N ASP A 37 12.13 13.55 -2.37
CA ASP A 37 12.65 13.09 -3.66
C ASP A 37 11.58 12.47 -4.58
N GLY A 38 10.32 12.38 -4.11
CA GLY A 38 9.21 11.78 -4.83
C GLY A 38 9.04 10.28 -4.63
N GLY A 39 9.93 9.62 -3.88
CA GLY A 39 9.76 8.21 -3.52
C GLY A 39 8.63 8.00 -2.51
N PRO A 40 7.86 6.89 -2.56
CA PRO A 40 6.85 6.61 -1.54
C PRO A 40 7.50 6.31 -0.17
N SER A 41 6.99 6.95 0.88
CA SER A 41 7.48 6.80 2.25
C SER A 41 6.57 5.94 3.14
N GLU A 42 5.25 6.08 2.99
CA GLU A 42 4.25 5.35 3.76
C GLU A 42 3.00 5.09 2.96
N ILE A 43 2.32 4.01 3.31
CA ILE A 43 1.02 3.65 2.74
C ILE A 43 0.03 3.40 3.88
N PHE A 44 -1.14 3.99 3.77
CA PHE A 44 -2.28 3.72 4.63
C PHE A 44 -3.42 3.12 3.82
N LEU A 45 -4.00 2.05 4.36
CA LEU A 45 -5.09 1.33 3.74
C LEU A 45 -6.27 1.26 4.70
N THR A 46 -7.47 1.57 4.20
CA THR A 46 -8.72 1.38 4.92
C THR A 46 -9.75 0.69 4.04
N ILE A 47 -10.47 -0.27 4.60
CA ILE A 47 -11.62 -0.93 3.98
C ILE A 47 -12.90 -0.41 4.60
N ALA A 48 -13.92 -0.13 3.77
CA ALA A 48 -15.20 0.38 4.25
C ALA A 48 -15.96 -0.59 5.18
N LYS A 49 -15.73 -1.90 5.04
CA LYS A 49 -16.30 -2.95 5.92
C LYS A 49 -15.46 -3.14 7.18
N LYS A 50 -15.60 -2.17 8.10
CA LYS A 50 -14.88 -2.10 9.39
C LYS A 50 -15.16 -3.34 10.26
N GLY A 51 -14.13 -3.86 10.93
CA GLY A 51 -14.26 -4.94 11.92
C GLY A 51 -14.19 -6.36 11.36
N SER A 52 -13.91 -6.51 10.07
CA SER A 52 -13.65 -7.83 9.45
C SER A 52 -12.18 -8.25 9.63
N ILE A 53 -11.92 -9.57 9.55
CA ILE A 53 -10.57 -10.14 9.47
C ILE A 53 -9.77 -9.44 8.37
N VAL A 54 -10.39 -9.27 7.19
CA VAL A 54 -9.79 -8.56 6.05
C VAL A 54 -9.36 -7.15 6.43
N SER A 55 -10.20 -6.36 7.13
CA SER A 55 -9.83 -5.01 7.56
C SER A 55 -8.63 -4.99 8.52
N GLY A 56 -8.51 -5.99 9.40
CA GLY A 56 -7.36 -6.14 10.30
C GLY A 56 -6.08 -6.46 9.53
N TYR A 57 -6.13 -7.45 8.64
CA TYR A 57 -5.00 -7.83 7.80
C TYR A 57 -4.57 -6.70 6.86
N THR A 58 -5.50 -5.98 6.24
CA THR A 58 -5.18 -4.85 5.35
C THR A 58 -4.48 -3.72 6.11
N ARG A 59 -4.88 -3.43 7.35
CA ARG A 59 -4.17 -2.42 8.17
C ARG A 59 -2.78 -2.90 8.56
N ALA A 60 -2.63 -4.16 8.98
CA ALA A 60 -1.33 -4.74 9.29
C ALA A 60 -0.42 -4.76 8.05
N PHE A 61 -0.97 -5.06 6.89
CA PHE A 61 -0.27 -5.05 5.60
C PHE A 61 0.25 -3.66 5.24
N ALA A 62 -0.57 -2.61 5.43
CA ALA A 62 -0.15 -1.23 5.24
C ALA A 62 1.03 -0.83 6.13
N VAL A 63 1.01 -1.27 7.41
CA VAL A 63 2.10 -1.06 8.36
C VAL A 63 3.37 -1.78 7.89
N LEU A 64 3.27 -3.03 7.45
CA LEU A 64 4.43 -3.79 6.96
C LEU A 64 5.04 -3.14 5.71
N ILE A 65 4.23 -2.68 4.76
CA ILE A 65 4.75 -1.99 3.57
C ILE A 65 5.41 -0.67 3.94
N SER A 66 4.77 0.12 4.81
CA SER A 66 5.37 1.37 5.31
C SER A 66 6.71 1.12 5.99
N LEU A 67 6.82 0.03 6.75
CA LEU A 67 8.08 -0.38 7.37
C LEU A 67 9.13 -0.72 6.30
N MET A 68 8.79 -1.53 5.31
CA MET A 68 9.71 -1.88 4.21
C MET A 68 10.25 -0.63 3.50
N LEU A 69 9.38 0.34 3.18
CA LEU A 69 9.78 1.60 2.55
C LEU A 69 10.74 2.41 3.44
N GLN A 70 10.46 2.50 4.74
CA GLN A 70 11.30 3.21 5.71
C GLN A 70 12.64 2.53 5.97
N TYR A 71 12.77 1.24 5.66
CA TYR A 71 14.05 0.52 5.67
C TYR A 71 14.74 0.51 4.30
N GLY A 72 14.29 1.36 3.36
CA GLY A 72 14.95 1.57 2.08
C GLY A 72 14.66 0.50 1.04
N ILE A 73 13.66 -0.36 1.24
CA ILE A 73 13.25 -1.31 0.20
C ILE A 73 12.52 -0.51 -0.91
N PRO A 74 13.02 -0.54 -2.16
CA PRO A 74 12.40 0.21 -3.25
C PRO A 74 10.97 -0.29 -3.52
N TRP A 75 10.05 0.63 -3.82
CA TRP A 75 8.67 0.29 -4.18
C TRP A 75 8.58 -0.71 -5.33
N SER A 76 9.45 -0.58 -6.34
CA SER A 76 9.50 -1.51 -7.49
C SER A 76 9.69 -2.97 -7.08
N VAL A 77 10.54 -3.22 -6.06
CA VAL A 77 10.78 -4.57 -5.52
C VAL A 77 9.53 -5.10 -4.82
N ILE A 78 8.87 -4.25 -4.04
CA ILE A 78 7.63 -4.60 -3.34
C ILE A 78 6.51 -4.90 -4.37
N TYR A 79 6.33 -4.02 -5.35
CA TYR A 79 5.34 -4.15 -6.41
C TYR A 79 5.53 -5.44 -7.21
N GLU A 80 6.77 -5.78 -7.60
CA GLU A 80 7.06 -7.02 -8.33
C GLU A 80 6.59 -8.26 -7.56
N LYS A 81 6.73 -8.27 -6.22
CA LYS A 81 6.31 -9.42 -5.39
C LYS A 81 4.81 -9.47 -5.14
N LEU A 82 4.15 -8.32 -4.98
CA LEU A 82 2.73 -8.24 -4.64
C LEU A 82 1.80 -8.29 -5.86
N SER A 83 2.25 -7.76 -7.00
CA SER A 83 1.46 -7.74 -8.23
C SER A 83 1.16 -9.16 -8.71
N LYS A 84 -0.04 -9.36 -9.27
CA LYS A 84 -0.51 -10.62 -9.83
C LYS A 84 -0.56 -11.80 -8.84
N MET A 85 -0.46 -11.55 -7.54
CA MET A 85 -0.72 -12.57 -6.53
C MET A 85 -2.17 -13.04 -6.66
N LYS A 86 -2.37 -14.36 -6.83
CA LYS A 86 -3.68 -14.96 -7.09
C LYS A 86 -4.26 -15.61 -5.84
N PHE A 87 -5.39 -15.11 -5.37
CA PHE A 87 -6.20 -15.74 -4.33
C PHE A 87 -7.54 -15.00 -4.15
N ASP A 88 -8.52 -15.68 -3.58
CA ASP A 88 -9.86 -15.13 -3.36
C ASP A 88 -9.92 -14.05 -2.27
N PRO A 89 -10.81 -13.05 -2.40
CA PRO A 89 -11.67 -12.82 -3.56
C PRO A 89 -10.91 -12.17 -4.73
N MET A 90 -11.30 -12.55 -5.95
CA MET A 90 -10.81 -12.01 -7.23
C MET A 90 -11.96 -11.31 -7.96
N ASP A 91 -11.64 -10.46 -8.93
CA ASP A 91 -12.60 -9.93 -9.90
C ASP A 91 -11.98 -9.83 -11.31
N ASP A 92 -12.73 -9.27 -12.26
CA ASP A 92 -12.26 -9.15 -13.65
C ASP A 92 -11.02 -8.25 -13.80
N LYS A 93 -10.78 -7.31 -12.87
CA LYS A 93 -9.67 -6.36 -12.91
C LYS A 93 -8.47 -6.84 -12.08
N TYR A 94 -8.70 -7.49 -10.95
CA TYR A 94 -7.67 -7.82 -9.97
C TYR A 94 -7.66 -9.30 -9.61
N THR A 95 -6.46 -9.84 -9.55
CA THR A 95 -6.23 -11.26 -9.23
C THR A 95 -6.26 -11.58 -7.73
N SER A 96 -6.34 -10.55 -6.89
CA SER A 96 -6.62 -10.62 -5.46
C SER A 96 -6.74 -9.21 -4.91
N LEU A 97 -7.15 -9.09 -3.64
CA LEU A 97 -7.11 -7.81 -2.93
C LEU A 97 -5.69 -7.24 -2.81
N VAL A 98 -4.67 -8.10 -2.68
CA VAL A 98 -3.26 -7.65 -2.60
C VAL A 98 -2.80 -7.12 -3.95
N ASP A 99 -3.16 -7.78 -5.04
CA ASP A 99 -2.90 -7.30 -6.39
C ASP A 99 -3.59 -5.96 -6.65
N ALA A 100 -4.85 -5.81 -6.21
CA ALA A 100 -5.56 -4.53 -6.28
C ALA A 100 -4.82 -3.41 -5.55
N ILE A 101 -4.37 -3.65 -4.32
CA ILE A 101 -3.58 -2.67 -3.55
C ILE A 101 -2.29 -2.33 -4.30
N ALA A 102 -1.55 -3.33 -4.78
CA ALA A 102 -0.27 -3.13 -5.45
C ALA A 102 -0.42 -2.29 -6.74
N GLN A 103 -1.41 -2.61 -7.58
CA GLN A 103 -1.66 -1.88 -8.82
C GLN A 103 -2.05 -0.42 -8.56
N ASN A 104 -3.00 -0.18 -7.65
CA ASN A 104 -3.45 1.19 -7.38
C ASN A 104 -2.38 2.05 -6.69
N VAL A 105 -1.58 1.48 -5.78
CA VAL A 105 -0.41 2.21 -5.23
C VAL A 105 0.58 2.52 -6.35
N ASN A 106 0.85 1.58 -7.26
CA ASN A 106 1.76 1.82 -8.36
C ASN A 106 1.26 2.92 -9.30
N GLU A 107 -0.05 2.96 -9.59
CA GLU A 107 -0.68 4.05 -10.34
C GLU A 107 -0.44 5.40 -9.63
N ILE A 108 -0.63 5.47 -8.31
CA ILE A 108 -0.37 6.69 -7.52
C ILE A 108 1.11 7.09 -7.60
N VAL A 109 2.03 6.15 -7.37
CA VAL A 109 3.48 6.41 -7.34
C VAL A 109 4.02 6.86 -8.69
N THR A 110 3.46 6.34 -9.79
CA THR A 110 3.89 6.68 -11.15
C THR A 110 3.24 7.95 -11.71
N SER A 111 2.25 8.50 -11.00
CA SER A 111 1.53 9.72 -11.40
C SER A 111 2.08 11.00 -10.78
N VAL A 112 3.11 10.91 -9.92
CA VAL A 112 3.74 12.02 -9.19
C VAL A 112 5.09 12.37 -9.82
#